data_AF-A0A511TEB8-F1
#
_entry.id   AF-A0A511TEB8-F1
#
_cell.length_a   1.000
_cell.length_b   1.000
_cell.length_c   1.000
_cell.angle_alpha   90.00
_cell.angle_beta   90.00
_cell.angle_gamma   90.00
#
_symmetry.space_group_name_H-M   'P 1'
#
loop_
_entity.id
_entity.type
_entity.pdbx_description
1 polymer ?
#
loop_
_entity_poly.entity_id
_entity_poly.type
_entity_poly.pdbx_seq_one_letter_code
_entity_poly.pdbx_strand_id
1 'polypeptide(L)'
;MDTARLEGLGLQVREDVAGTEAVLDLESSPLVNPVTKAFIAEVTFQVMGDRLIPISPAAVVGLAPILIGALSDVADIEALLSDAFNEHIFHVQRRSAELQVLGLSPRVDADTLELTTDVVEGDLSVLLAADRLGNFRIARVQRDKVDVAGGAGHTLELSEFRERAALTGYLAALLGEPASRPQPTPTGLVRFSDIVEKFGAESLVPPRSSLELLAQLQVEGRPYRFAAARVAGRTFRGLLAGAQGKVWAGRFELDEFPGIVRMVASLLKVRPEAVRLVGPDAPQE
;
A
#
# COMPACT_ATOMS: atom_id res chain seq x y z
N MET A 1 -32.48 -6.81 -20.95
CA MET A 1 -31.41 -7.72 -21.40
C MET A 1 -32.07 -9.01 -21.85
N ASP A 2 -31.50 -9.76 -22.80
CA ASP A 2 -32.17 -10.94 -23.36
C ASP A 2 -31.90 -12.18 -22.50
N THR A 3 -32.89 -12.62 -21.72
CA THR A 3 -32.86 -13.84 -20.90
C THR A 3 -32.44 -15.05 -21.73
N ALA A 4 -32.89 -15.15 -22.99
CA ALA A 4 -32.55 -16.26 -23.87
C ALA A 4 -31.05 -16.34 -24.17
N ARG A 5 -30.34 -15.19 -24.18
CA ARG A 5 -28.89 -15.18 -24.35
C ARG A 5 -28.17 -15.75 -23.13
N LEU A 6 -28.61 -15.42 -21.92
CA LEU A 6 -28.02 -15.96 -20.69
C LEU A 6 -28.26 -17.45 -20.55
N GLU A 7 -29.49 -17.90 -20.83
CA GLU A 7 -29.83 -19.33 -20.84
C GLU A 7 -29.05 -20.07 -21.92
N GLY A 8 -28.85 -19.46 -23.10
CA GLY A 8 -28.00 -19.99 -24.16
C GLY A 8 -26.51 -20.13 -23.78
N LEU A 9 -26.05 -19.37 -22.78
CA LEU A 9 -24.72 -19.50 -22.18
C LEU A 9 -24.68 -20.53 -21.04
N GLY A 10 -25.76 -21.30 -20.82
CA GLY A 10 -25.83 -22.32 -19.79
C GLY A 10 -26.18 -21.83 -18.38
N LEU A 11 -26.61 -20.57 -18.24
CA LEU A 11 -26.97 -19.99 -16.94
C LEU A 11 -28.46 -20.20 -16.63
N GLN A 12 -28.78 -20.48 -15.36
CA GLN A 12 -30.17 -20.45 -14.89
C GLN A 12 -30.52 -19.01 -14.49
N VAL A 13 -31.51 -18.41 -15.16
CA VAL A 13 -31.90 -17.02 -14.89
C VAL A 13 -33.08 -16.98 -13.94
N ARG A 14 -33.01 -16.10 -12.94
CA ARG A 14 -34.08 -15.82 -11.98
C ARG A 14 -34.33 -14.32 -11.95
N GLU A 15 -35.60 -13.92 -11.90
CA GLU A 15 -35.96 -12.52 -11.64
C GLU A 15 -36.40 -12.41 -10.18
N ASP A 16 -35.78 -11.48 -9.45
CA ASP A 16 -36.18 -11.11 -8.10
C ASP A 16 -36.40 -9.59 -8.00
N VAL A 17 -36.91 -9.14 -6.85
CA VAL A 17 -37.20 -7.73 -6.55
C VAL A 17 -35.95 -6.84 -6.69
N ALA A 18 -34.75 -7.40 -6.47
CA ALA A 18 -33.47 -6.71 -6.62
C ALA A 18 -32.96 -6.61 -8.07
N GLY A 19 -33.54 -7.37 -9.00
CA GLY A 19 -33.17 -7.41 -10.42
C GLY A 19 -33.04 -8.84 -10.96
N THR A 20 -32.39 -8.95 -12.12
CA THR A 20 -32.14 -10.25 -12.75
C THR A 20 -30.87 -10.89 -12.17
N GLU A 21 -30.99 -12.12 -11.70
CA GLU A 21 -29.89 -12.97 -11.24
C GLU A 21 -29.64 -14.10 -12.24
N ALA A 22 -28.38 -14.50 -12.38
CA ALA A 22 -27.98 -15.64 -13.18
C ALA A 22 -27.16 -16.60 -12.31
N VAL A 23 -27.49 -17.88 -12.34
CA VAL A 23 -26.82 -18.92 -11.56
C VAL A 23 -26.04 -19.82 -12.51
N LEU A 24 -24.76 -20.00 -12.21
CA LEU A 24 -23.86 -20.93 -12.87
C LEU A 24 -23.61 -22.13 -11.97
N ASP A 25 -23.82 -23.31 -12.51
CA ASP A 25 -23.37 -24.57 -11.92
C ASP A 25 -21.94 -24.87 -12.40
N LEU A 26 -21.06 -25.21 -11.48
CA LEU A 26 -19.64 -25.51 -11.69
C LEU A 26 -19.33 -27.00 -11.47
N GLU A 27 -20.32 -27.91 -11.58
CA GLU A 27 -20.14 -29.36 -11.42
C GLU A 27 -18.96 -29.93 -12.24
N SER A 28 -18.72 -29.39 -13.44
CA SER A 28 -17.64 -29.77 -14.37
C SER A 28 -16.24 -29.36 -13.87
N SER A 29 -16.13 -28.21 -13.21
CA SER A 29 -14.88 -27.55 -12.85
C SER A 29 -15.05 -26.69 -11.59
N PRO A 30 -15.28 -27.32 -10.41
CA PRO A 30 -15.57 -26.59 -9.19
C PRO A 30 -14.35 -25.83 -8.69
N LEU A 31 -14.56 -24.61 -8.17
CA LEU A 31 -13.50 -23.89 -7.47
C LEU A 31 -13.26 -24.54 -6.11
N VAL A 32 -12.04 -24.44 -5.61
CA VAL A 32 -11.66 -25.02 -4.29
C VAL A 32 -11.28 -23.91 -3.34
N ASN A 33 -12.01 -23.78 -2.23
CA ASN A 33 -11.62 -22.89 -1.15
C ASN A 33 -10.30 -23.38 -0.53
N PRO A 34 -9.21 -22.60 -0.58
CA PRO A 34 -7.90 -23.08 -0.12
C PRO A 34 -7.80 -23.22 1.40
N VAL A 35 -8.68 -22.56 2.16
CA VAL A 35 -8.72 -22.57 3.62
C VAL A 35 -9.52 -23.77 4.12
N THR A 36 -10.77 -23.90 3.66
CA THR A 36 -11.70 -24.95 4.14
C THR A 36 -11.59 -26.26 3.36
N LYS A 37 -10.97 -26.23 2.18
CA LYS A 37 -10.96 -27.32 1.19
C LYS A 37 -12.33 -27.70 0.63
N ALA A 38 -13.36 -26.90 0.90
CA ALA A 38 -14.69 -27.09 0.34
C ALA A 38 -14.72 -26.71 -1.14
N PHE A 39 -15.52 -27.44 -1.92
CA PHE A 39 -15.84 -27.10 -3.30
C PHE A 39 -16.89 -26.01 -3.36
N ILE A 40 -16.71 -25.06 -4.27
CA ILE A 40 -17.72 -24.09 -4.69
C ILE A 40 -18.26 -24.61 -6.01
N ALA A 41 -19.45 -25.21 -5.94
CA ALA A 41 -20.13 -25.83 -7.09
C ALA A 41 -21.16 -24.91 -7.73
N GLU A 42 -21.50 -23.76 -7.13
CA GLU A 42 -22.49 -22.84 -7.66
C GLU A 42 -22.02 -21.40 -7.47
N VAL A 43 -22.22 -20.54 -8.46
CA VAL A 43 -22.01 -19.10 -8.38
C VAL A 43 -23.23 -18.35 -8.88
N THR A 44 -23.69 -17.40 -8.07
CA THR A 44 -24.76 -16.47 -8.44
C THR A 44 -24.17 -15.13 -8.86
N PHE A 45 -24.68 -14.59 -9.96
CA PHE A 45 -24.33 -13.30 -10.49
C PHE A 45 -25.54 -12.36 -10.46
N GLN A 46 -25.32 -11.11 -10.05
CA GLN A 46 -26.22 -10.02 -10.40
C GLN A 46 -25.94 -9.63 -11.85
N VAL A 47 -27.00 -9.58 -12.66
CA VAL A 47 -26.92 -9.09 -14.02
C VAL A 47 -27.08 -7.57 -14.02
N MET A 48 -26.06 -6.84 -14.49
CA MET A 48 -26.08 -5.38 -14.59
C MET A 48 -25.63 -4.93 -15.98
N GLY A 49 -26.59 -4.52 -16.82
CA GLY A 49 -26.29 -4.06 -18.18
C GLY A 49 -25.77 -5.19 -19.06
N ASP A 50 -24.48 -5.15 -19.41
CA ASP A 50 -23.78 -6.17 -20.20
C ASP A 50 -22.80 -7.00 -19.36
N ARG A 51 -22.95 -6.99 -18.03
CA ARG A 51 -22.03 -7.61 -17.07
C ARG A 51 -22.71 -8.60 -16.14
N LEU A 52 -21.97 -9.65 -15.81
CA LEU A 52 -22.26 -10.56 -14.70
C LEU A 52 -21.36 -10.18 -13.51
N ILE A 53 -21.96 -9.80 -12.39
CA ILE A 53 -21.25 -9.42 -11.17
C ILE A 53 -21.43 -10.54 -10.14
N PRO A 54 -20.36 -11.24 -9.70
CA PRO A 54 -20.49 -12.30 -8.71
C PRO A 54 -21.01 -11.76 -7.37
N ILE A 55 -22.10 -12.35 -6.86
CA ILE A 55 -22.75 -11.95 -5.60
C ILE A 55 -22.86 -13.09 -4.57
N SER A 56 -22.68 -14.35 -4.99
CA SER A 56 -22.68 -15.50 -4.09
C SER A 56 -21.88 -16.66 -4.70
N PRO A 57 -21.16 -17.48 -3.89
CA PRO A 57 -20.96 -17.34 -2.45
C PRO A 57 -20.01 -16.19 -2.08
N ALA A 58 -19.90 -15.86 -0.80
CA ALA A 58 -19.06 -14.77 -0.31
C ALA A 58 -17.59 -14.85 -0.78
N ALA A 59 -17.08 -16.07 -1.00
CA ALA A 59 -15.74 -16.33 -1.52
C ALA A 59 -15.47 -15.77 -2.93
N VAL A 60 -16.50 -15.50 -3.74
CA VAL A 60 -16.35 -14.91 -5.10
C VAL A 60 -16.83 -13.46 -5.18
N VAL A 61 -17.44 -12.93 -4.12
CA VAL A 61 -17.95 -11.55 -4.10
C VAL A 61 -16.81 -10.54 -4.25
N GLY A 62 -16.93 -9.65 -5.23
CA GLY A 62 -15.92 -8.64 -5.54
C GLY A 62 -14.84 -9.09 -6.53
N LEU A 63 -14.92 -10.31 -7.07
CA LEU A 63 -14.16 -10.67 -8.27
C LEU A 63 -14.58 -9.79 -9.46
N ALA A 64 -13.71 -9.74 -10.47
CA ALA A 64 -13.93 -8.90 -11.65
C ALA A 64 -15.26 -9.26 -12.35
N PRO A 65 -16.09 -8.26 -12.73
CA PRO A 65 -17.29 -8.51 -13.52
C PRO A 65 -16.96 -9.11 -14.89
N ILE A 66 -17.75 -10.08 -15.31
CA ILE A 66 -17.59 -10.77 -16.60
C ILE A 66 -18.45 -10.05 -17.66
N LEU A 67 -17.85 -9.72 -18.81
CA LEU A 67 -18.55 -9.07 -19.93
C LEU A 67 -19.30 -10.10 -20.77
N ILE A 68 -20.63 -10.01 -20.82
CA ILE A 68 -21.49 -10.94 -21.55
C ILE A 68 -21.19 -10.90 -23.06
N GLY A 69 -20.79 -9.73 -23.57
CA GLY A 69 -20.42 -9.53 -24.97
C GLY A 69 -19.24 -10.37 -25.44
N ALA A 70 -18.36 -10.80 -24.53
CA ALA A 70 -17.15 -11.56 -24.83
C ALA A 70 -17.34 -13.08 -24.72
N LEU A 71 -18.51 -13.55 -24.29
CA LEU A 71 -18.79 -14.97 -24.04
C LEU A 71 -19.43 -15.63 -25.25
N SER A 72 -18.96 -16.84 -25.56
CA SER A 72 -19.51 -17.72 -26.58
C SER A 72 -20.29 -18.89 -25.96
N ASP A 73 -19.82 -19.42 -24.85
CA ASP A 73 -20.42 -20.55 -24.14
C ASP A 73 -20.16 -20.49 -22.62
N VAL A 74 -20.61 -21.52 -21.90
CA VAL A 74 -20.45 -21.65 -20.44
C VAL A 74 -19.00 -21.83 -20.02
N ALA A 75 -18.17 -22.49 -20.84
CA ALA A 75 -16.79 -22.78 -20.52
C ALA A 75 -15.94 -21.49 -20.49
N ASP A 76 -16.30 -20.49 -21.31
CA ASP A 76 -15.72 -19.14 -21.22
C ASP A 76 -15.95 -18.51 -19.83
N ILE A 77 -17.14 -18.70 -19.25
CA ILE A 77 -17.50 -18.16 -17.92
C ILE A 77 -16.72 -18.89 -16.84
N GLU A 78 -16.70 -20.21 -16.88
CA GLU A 78 -15.95 -21.06 -15.95
C GLU A 78 -14.45 -20.72 -15.96
N ALA A 79 -13.86 -20.55 -17.15
CA ALA A 79 -12.46 -20.20 -17.31
C ALA A 79 -12.14 -18.82 -16.72
N LEU A 80 -12.92 -17.79 -17.08
CA LEU A 80 -12.72 -16.43 -16.56
C LEU A 80 -12.90 -16.36 -15.04
N LEU A 81 -13.87 -17.09 -14.50
CA LEU A 81 -14.10 -17.17 -13.07
C LEU A 81 -12.95 -17.90 -12.35
N SER A 82 -12.48 -19.02 -12.90
CA SER A 82 -11.34 -19.78 -12.36
C SER A 82 -10.06 -18.94 -12.37
N ASP A 83 -9.78 -18.24 -13.46
CA ASP A 83 -8.62 -17.36 -13.58
C ASP A 83 -8.67 -16.22 -12.54
N ALA A 84 -9.80 -15.52 -12.44
CA ALA A 84 -9.98 -14.44 -11.47
C ALA A 84 -9.89 -14.94 -10.02
N PHE A 85 -10.44 -16.13 -9.73
CA PHE A 85 -10.34 -16.74 -8.40
C PHE A 85 -8.90 -17.14 -8.06
N ASN A 86 -8.20 -17.78 -8.99
CA ASN A 86 -6.80 -18.19 -8.81
C ASN A 86 -5.87 -16.99 -8.66
N GLU A 87 -6.08 -15.92 -9.43
CA GLU A 87 -5.36 -14.65 -9.28
C GLU A 87 -5.58 -14.06 -7.89
N HIS A 88 -6.83 -14.05 -7.41
CA HIS A 88 -7.13 -13.64 -6.05
C HIS A 88 -6.40 -14.48 -4.99
N ILE A 89 -6.41 -15.81 -5.10
CA ILE A 89 -5.66 -16.68 -4.17
C ILE A 89 -4.16 -16.38 -4.20
N PHE A 90 -3.60 -16.15 -5.39
CA PHE A 90 -2.21 -15.75 -5.54
C PHE A 90 -1.92 -14.43 -4.81
N HIS A 91 -2.80 -13.43 -4.93
CA HIS A 91 -2.68 -12.17 -4.19
C HIS A 91 -2.73 -12.39 -2.68
N VAL A 92 -3.67 -13.20 -2.17
CA VAL A 92 -3.78 -13.52 -0.74
C VAL A 92 -2.48 -14.15 -0.23
N GLN A 93 -1.92 -15.12 -0.95
CA GLN A 93 -0.65 -15.76 -0.58
C GLN A 93 0.51 -14.78 -0.60
N ARG A 94 0.66 -14.00 -1.67
CA ARG A 94 1.75 -13.03 -1.83
C ARG A 94 1.69 -11.95 -0.75
N ARG A 95 0.53 -11.34 -0.53
CA ARG A 95 0.34 -10.27 0.44
C ARG A 95 0.44 -10.79 1.89
N SER A 96 0.02 -12.03 2.15
CA SER A 96 0.27 -12.68 3.45
C SER A 96 1.77 -12.80 3.74
N ALA A 97 2.59 -13.20 2.77
CA ALA A 97 4.04 -13.24 2.93
C ALA A 97 4.66 -11.84 3.15
N GLU A 98 4.19 -10.82 2.42
CA GLU A 98 4.63 -9.43 2.62
C GLU A 98 4.33 -8.93 4.06
N LEU A 99 3.14 -9.24 4.59
CA LEU A 99 2.77 -8.93 5.97
C LEU A 99 3.66 -9.63 6.99
N GLN A 100 3.99 -10.91 6.77
CA GLN A 100 4.90 -11.66 7.63
C GLN A 100 6.31 -11.07 7.66
N VAL A 101 6.82 -10.59 6.51
CA VAL A 101 8.11 -9.89 6.42
C VAL A 101 8.11 -8.61 7.25
N LEU A 102 6.97 -7.91 7.33
CA LEU A 102 6.77 -6.76 8.21
C LEU A 102 6.55 -7.14 9.69
N GLY A 103 6.61 -8.43 10.05
CA GLY A 103 6.36 -8.89 11.41
C GLY A 103 4.91 -8.71 11.86
N LEU A 104 3.97 -8.69 10.90
CA LEU A 104 2.53 -8.67 11.15
C LEU A 104 1.95 -10.08 11.00
N SER A 105 0.84 -10.33 11.68
CA SER A 105 0.15 -11.62 11.63
C SER A 105 -1.03 -11.53 10.66
N PRO A 106 -0.90 -12.06 9.42
CA PRO A 106 -2.02 -12.14 8.50
C PRO A 106 -3.06 -13.15 8.97
N ARG A 107 -4.33 -12.86 8.70
CA ARG A 107 -5.47 -13.77 8.89
C ARG A 107 -6.30 -13.79 7.62
N VAL A 108 -6.73 -14.97 7.19
CA VAL A 108 -7.63 -15.13 6.06
C VAL A 108 -8.97 -15.61 6.60
N ASP A 109 -10.02 -14.87 6.32
CA ASP A 109 -11.38 -15.29 6.65
C ASP A 109 -11.78 -16.49 5.79
N ALA A 110 -12.30 -17.55 6.41
CA ALA A 110 -12.52 -18.82 5.73
C ALA A 110 -13.67 -18.78 4.71
N ASP A 111 -14.64 -17.88 4.90
CA ASP A 111 -15.87 -17.81 4.09
C ASP A 111 -15.71 -16.80 2.95
N THR A 112 -15.15 -15.63 3.25
CA THR A 112 -14.98 -14.53 2.29
C THR A 112 -13.64 -14.59 1.55
N LEU A 113 -12.65 -15.30 2.11
CA LEU A 113 -11.24 -15.29 1.70
C LEU A 113 -10.56 -13.92 1.81
N GLU A 114 -11.15 -12.98 2.57
CA GLU A 114 -10.53 -11.68 2.82
C GLU A 114 -9.29 -11.83 3.71
N LEU A 115 -8.17 -11.28 3.22
CA LEU A 115 -6.92 -11.19 3.98
C LEU A 115 -6.96 -9.94 4.86
N THR A 116 -6.79 -10.12 6.16
CA THR A 116 -6.75 -9.04 7.16
C THR A 116 -5.53 -9.13 8.07
N THR A 117 -5.19 -8.02 8.73
CA THR A 117 -4.20 -7.99 9.81
C THR A 117 -4.45 -6.81 10.74
N ASP A 118 -4.09 -6.96 12.02
CA ASP A 118 -4.10 -5.85 12.97
C ASP A 118 -2.73 -5.19 13.06
N VAL A 119 -2.72 -3.87 12.94
CA VAL A 119 -1.56 -3.03 13.24
C VAL A 119 -1.84 -2.28 14.53
N VAL A 120 -1.05 -2.58 15.57
CA VAL A 120 -1.21 -2.01 16.92
C VAL A 120 0.01 -1.16 17.27
N GLU A 121 -0.25 0.08 17.72
CA GLU A 121 0.72 1.06 18.24
C GLU A 121 0.09 1.79 19.43
N GLY A 122 0.53 1.49 20.67
CA GLY A 122 -0.10 2.06 21.87
C GLY A 122 -1.58 1.69 21.97
N ASP A 123 -2.44 2.69 22.15
CA ASP A 123 -3.90 2.52 22.25
C ASP A 123 -4.60 2.47 20.89
N LEU A 124 -3.86 2.72 19.79
CA LEU A 124 -4.37 2.65 18.43
C LEU A 124 -4.26 1.23 17.88
N SER A 125 -5.37 0.71 17.36
CA SER A 125 -5.45 -0.53 16.61
C SER A 125 -6.13 -0.27 15.26
N VAL A 126 -5.47 -0.69 14.17
CA VAL A 126 -5.97 -0.53 12.81
C VAL A 126 -6.08 -1.89 12.17
N LEU A 127 -7.29 -2.26 11.74
CA LEU A 127 -7.51 -3.45 10.92
C LEU A 127 -7.30 -3.08 9.45
N LEU A 128 -6.30 -3.69 8.83
CA LEU A 128 -6.09 -3.60 7.39
C LEU A 128 -6.76 -4.80 6.72
N ALA A 129 -7.42 -4.57 5.60
CA ALA A 129 -8.01 -5.62 4.75
C ALA A 129 -7.55 -5.44 3.30
N ALA A 130 -7.25 -6.56 2.63
CA ALA A 130 -6.94 -6.57 1.21
C ALA A 130 -8.22 -6.73 0.37
N ASP A 131 -8.31 -6.02 -0.75
CA ASP A 131 -9.32 -6.32 -1.78
C ASP A 131 -8.93 -7.55 -2.62
N ARG A 132 -9.75 -7.90 -3.63
CA ARG A 132 -9.48 -9.07 -4.49
C ARG A 132 -8.22 -8.95 -5.34
N LEU A 133 -7.78 -7.72 -5.61
CA LEU A 133 -6.55 -7.40 -6.34
C LEU A 133 -5.33 -7.29 -5.40
N GLY A 134 -5.52 -7.53 -4.09
CA GLY A 134 -4.47 -7.48 -3.09
C GLY A 134 -4.06 -6.06 -2.68
N ASN A 135 -4.88 -5.03 -2.92
CA ASN A 135 -4.64 -3.67 -2.41
C ASN A 135 -5.15 -3.56 -0.98
N PHE A 136 -4.35 -2.98 -0.09
CA PHE A 136 -4.77 -2.80 1.30
C PHE A 136 -5.57 -1.52 1.49
N ARG A 137 -6.61 -1.62 2.30
CA ARG A 137 -7.36 -0.49 2.83
C ARG A 137 -7.49 -0.60 4.34
N ILE A 138 -7.70 0.53 5.00
CA ILE A 138 -8.14 0.56 6.39
C ILE A 138 -9.59 0.09 6.44
N ALA A 139 -9.82 -1.08 7.06
CA ALA A 139 -11.16 -1.63 7.25
C ALA A 139 -11.80 -1.09 8.52
N ARG A 140 -11.02 -0.95 9.59
CA ARG A 140 -11.49 -0.49 10.91
C ARG A 140 -10.37 0.22 11.66
N VAL A 141 -10.74 1.21 12.45
CA VAL A 141 -9.85 1.91 13.37
C VAL A 141 -10.46 1.88 14.76
N GLN A 142 -9.65 1.53 15.74
CA GLN A 142 -10.00 1.53 17.15
C GLN A 142 -8.98 2.33 17.95
N ARG A 143 -9.47 3.14 18.90
CA ARG A 143 -8.66 3.81 19.92
C ARG A 143 -9.24 3.45 21.28
N ASP A 144 -8.42 2.95 22.19
CA ASP A 144 -8.88 2.45 23.50
C ASP A 144 -10.01 1.40 23.37
N LYS A 145 -9.95 0.57 22.32
CA LYS A 145 -10.97 -0.43 21.95
C LYS A 145 -12.33 0.16 21.55
N VAL A 146 -12.41 1.47 21.30
CA VAL A 146 -13.60 2.15 20.78
C VAL A 146 -13.41 2.45 19.30
N ASP A 147 -14.42 2.18 18.49
CA ASP A 147 -14.37 2.46 17.05
C ASP A 147 -14.31 3.96 16.79
N VAL A 148 -13.37 4.35 15.92
CA VAL A 148 -13.17 5.75 15.53
C VAL A 148 -13.71 5.97 14.11
N ALA A 149 -14.59 6.95 13.96
CA ALA A 149 -15.10 7.36 12.65
C ALA A 149 -14.02 8.09 11.84
N GLY A 150 -13.97 7.84 10.53
CA GLY A 150 -13.19 8.65 9.58
C GLY A 150 -11.84 8.08 9.10
N GLY A 151 -11.47 6.86 9.52
CA GLY A 151 -10.26 6.19 9.01
C GLY A 151 -10.53 5.10 7.96
N ALA A 152 -11.75 4.57 7.88
CA ALA A 152 -12.09 3.46 7.00
C ALA A 152 -12.10 3.86 5.52
N GLY A 153 -11.62 2.96 4.65
CA GLY A 153 -11.60 3.13 3.19
C GLY A 153 -10.30 3.72 2.63
N HIS A 154 -9.39 4.25 3.47
CA HIS A 154 -8.11 4.76 3.00
C HIS A 154 -7.22 3.62 2.48
N THR A 155 -6.73 3.74 1.24
CA THR A 155 -5.87 2.74 0.60
C THR A 155 -4.39 3.01 0.84
N LEU A 156 -3.60 1.94 0.91
CA LEU A 156 -2.14 2.03 1.09
C LEU A 156 -1.42 0.88 0.37
N GLU A 157 -0.20 1.15 -0.08
CA GLU A 157 0.66 0.16 -0.73
C GLU A 157 1.71 -0.33 0.26
N LEU A 158 1.63 -1.61 0.66
CA LEU A 158 2.53 -2.17 1.68
C LEU A 158 4.00 -2.11 1.29
N SER A 159 4.32 -2.19 0.00
CA SER A 159 5.71 -2.14 -0.48
C SER A 159 6.41 -0.79 -0.23
N GLU A 160 5.67 0.26 0.12
CA GLU A 160 6.26 1.54 0.56
C GLU A 160 6.90 1.47 1.95
N PHE A 161 6.56 0.44 2.74
CA PHE A 161 7.05 0.27 4.10
C PHE A 161 8.07 -0.86 4.16
N ARG A 162 9.30 -0.53 4.58
CA ARG A 162 10.37 -1.53 4.76
C ARG A 162 10.32 -2.23 6.12
N GLU A 163 9.67 -1.60 7.09
CA GLU A 163 9.63 -2.06 8.48
C GLU A 163 8.29 -1.71 9.12
N ARG A 164 7.89 -2.50 10.12
CA ARG A 164 6.67 -2.28 10.90
C ARG A 164 6.58 -0.87 11.48
N ALA A 165 7.71 -0.32 11.92
CA ALA A 165 7.81 1.00 12.51
C ALA A 165 7.45 2.14 11.53
N ALA A 166 7.71 1.95 10.23
CA ALA A 166 7.36 2.92 9.20
C ALA A 166 5.85 2.90 8.91
N LEU A 167 5.27 1.70 8.82
CA LEU A 167 3.82 1.51 8.62
C LEU A 167 3.01 2.07 9.80
N THR A 168 3.37 1.71 11.02
CA THR A 168 2.72 2.23 12.25
C THR A 168 2.83 3.74 12.35
N GLY A 169 4.01 4.31 12.08
CA GLY A 169 4.21 5.76 12.07
C GLY A 169 3.39 6.48 11.00
N TYR A 170 3.24 5.88 9.82
CA TYR A 170 2.37 6.40 8.77
C TYR A 170 0.89 6.37 9.20
N LEU A 171 0.40 5.26 9.73
CA LEU A 171 -0.98 5.11 10.18
C LEU A 171 -1.31 6.07 11.33
N ALA A 172 -0.41 6.21 12.30
CA ALA A 172 -0.54 7.17 13.39
C ALA A 172 -0.63 8.61 12.87
N ALA A 173 0.24 9.00 11.93
CA ALA A 173 0.20 10.33 11.33
C ALA A 173 -1.08 10.56 10.50
N LEU A 174 -1.52 9.56 9.75
CA LEU A 174 -2.75 9.61 8.95
C LEU A 174 -4.00 9.81 9.82
N LEU A 175 -4.03 9.15 10.98
CA LEU A 175 -5.17 9.18 11.91
C LEU A 175 -5.06 10.31 12.96
N GLY A 176 -4.06 11.18 12.82
CA GLY A 176 -3.86 12.34 13.67
C GLY A 176 -3.47 12.01 15.11
N GLU A 177 -2.84 10.86 15.35
CA GLU A 177 -2.34 10.52 16.68
C GLU A 177 -1.26 11.50 17.11
N PRO A 178 -1.32 12.02 18.36
CA PRO A 178 -0.22 12.80 18.90
C PRO A 178 1.05 11.95 18.87
N ALA A 179 2.12 12.49 18.31
CA ALA A 179 3.40 11.79 18.17
C ALA A 179 3.91 11.36 19.55
N SER A 180 3.56 10.15 19.98
CA SER A 180 3.96 9.59 21.27
C SER A 180 5.34 8.94 21.22
N ARG A 181 6.03 9.03 20.08
CA ARG A 181 7.42 8.57 20.00
C ARG A 181 8.28 9.48 20.86
N PRO A 182 9.05 8.95 21.83
CA PRO A 182 10.34 9.53 22.11
C PRO A 182 11.04 9.61 20.75
N GLN A 183 11.34 10.82 20.27
CA GLN A 183 12.36 10.92 19.25
C GLN A 183 13.54 10.12 19.79
N PRO A 184 14.08 9.12 19.07
CA PRO A 184 15.32 8.52 19.50
C PRO A 184 16.27 9.70 19.72
N THR A 185 16.66 9.94 20.97
CA THR A 185 17.76 10.85 21.27
C THR A 185 18.87 10.36 20.35
N PRO A 186 19.34 11.17 19.39
CA PRO A 186 20.30 10.68 18.42
C PRO A 186 21.59 10.39 19.18
N THR A 187 21.76 9.16 19.64
CA THR A 187 23.02 8.67 20.12
C THR A 187 23.90 8.50 18.89
N GLY A 188 24.67 9.56 18.60
CA GLY A 188 25.72 9.60 17.60
C GLY A 188 25.21 9.76 16.16
N LEU A 189 24.95 10.99 15.72
CA LEU A 189 24.97 11.28 14.28
C LEU A 189 26.38 10.98 13.77
N VAL A 190 26.50 10.08 12.79
CA VAL A 190 27.77 9.77 12.11
C VAL A 190 27.91 10.69 10.91
N ARG A 191 29.01 11.44 10.80
CA ARG A 191 29.25 12.25 9.61
C ARG A 191 29.68 11.33 8.47
N PHE A 192 29.24 11.65 7.25
CA PHE A 192 29.68 10.87 6.08
C PHE A 192 31.21 10.93 5.91
N SER A 193 31.85 12.02 6.32
CA SER A 193 33.31 12.15 6.39
C SER A 193 33.95 11.07 7.28
N ASP A 194 33.32 10.74 8.41
CA ASP A 194 33.85 9.76 9.36
C ASP A 194 33.79 8.35 8.76
N ILE A 195 32.73 8.07 7.98
CA ILE A 195 32.61 6.82 7.21
C ILE A 195 33.71 6.75 6.14
N VAL A 196 33.87 7.81 5.35
CA VAL A 196 34.91 7.87 4.31
C VAL A 196 36.31 7.75 4.92
N GLU A 197 36.57 8.34 6.08
CA GLU A 197 37.83 8.22 6.80
C GLU A 197 38.12 6.77 7.23
N LYS A 198 37.12 6.05 7.75
CA LYS A 198 37.32 4.69 8.27
C LYS A 198 37.29 3.60 7.19
N PHE A 199 36.52 3.78 6.13
CA PHE A 199 36.31 2.76 5.10
C PHE A 199 37.01 3.08 3.76
N GLY A 200 37.51 4.30 3.58
CA GLY A 200 38.13 4.76 2.33
C GLY A 200 37.12 5.15 1.26
N ALA A 201 37.52 6.08 0.38
CA ALA A 201 36.65 6.65 -0.66
C ALA A 201 36.22 5.63 -1.74
N GLU A 202 36.97 4.54 -1.90
CA GLU A 202 36.68 3.45 -2.87
C GLU A 202 35.62 2.45 -2.37
N SER A 203 35.14 2.60 -1.13
CA SER A 203 34.13 1.70 -0.57
C SER A 203 32.77 1.85 -1.27
N LEU A 204 32.15 0.71 -1.58
CA LEU A 204 30.88 0.66 -2.32
C LEU A 204 29.67 0.53 -1.41
N VAL A 205 28.63 1.32 -1.70
CA VAL A 205 27.32 1.20 -1.08
C VAL A 205 26.41 0.34 -1.98
N PRO A 206 25.97 -0.87 -1.54
CA PRO A 206 25.24 -1.82 -2.38
C PRO A 206 23.99 -1.20 -3.04
N PRO A 207 23.62 -1.53 -4.30
CA PRO A 207 22.51 -0.93 -5.05
C PRO A 207 21.14 -0.81 -4.35
N ARG A 208 20.87 -1.69 -3.37
CA ARG A 208 19.59 -1.80 -2.66
C ARG A 208 19.68 -1.48 -1.17
N SER A 209 20.84 -1.06 -0.66
CA SER A 209 20.97 -0.68 0.75
C SER A 209 20.23 0.63 1.03
N SER A 210 19.58 0.69 2.20
CA SER A 210 19.00 1.93 2.73
C SER A 210 20.12 2.93 3.00
N LEU A 211 20.05 4.11 2.38
CA LEU A 211 20.93 5.24 2.63
C LEU A 211 20.07 6.50 2.73
N GLU A 212 20.16 7.19 3.85
CA GLU A 212 19.52 8.49 4.06
C GLU A 212 20.58 9.54 4.37
N LEU A 213 20.50 10.67 3.67
CA LEU A 213 21.39 11.81 3.85
C LEU A 213 20.60 12.92 4.53
N LEU A 214 21.15 13.44 5.62
CA LEU A 214 20.57 14.53 6.39
C LEU A 214 21.49 15.74 6.35
N ALA A 215 20.90 16.91 6.12
CA ALA A 215 21.63 18.17 6.18
C ALA A 215 20.78 19.23 6.87
N GLN A 216 21.41 19.96 7.77
CA GLN A 216 20.84 21.12 8.43
C GLN A 216 21.25 22.37 7.66
N LEU A 217 20.30 23.27 7.43
CA LEU A 217 20.50 24.50 6.69
C LEU A 217 19.90 25.68 7.44
N GLN A 218 20.42 26.86 7.16
CA GLN A 218 19.76 28.13 7.44
C GLN A 218 19.46 28.84 6.12
N VAL A 219 18.23 29.32 5.98
CA VAL A 219 17.80 30.14 4.84
C VAL A 219 17.28 31.45 5.38
N GLU A 220 17.96 32.55 5.07
CA GLU A 220 17.62 33.89 5.60
C GLU A 220 17.51 33.91 7.14
N GLY A 221 18.40 33.17 7.82
CA GLY A 221 18.42 33.06 9.28
C GLY A 221 17.38 32.09 9.87
N ARG A 222 16.55 31.44 9.05
CA ARG A 222 15.57 30.44 9.51
C ARG A 222 16.11 29.02 9.36
N PRO A 223 15.90 28.12 10.34
CA PRO A 223 16.38 26.76 10.27
C PRO A 223 15.53 25.91 9.31
N TYR A 224 16.21 25.07 8.54
CA TYR A 224 15.65 24.07 7.65
C TYR A 224 16.41 22.75 7.78
N ARG A 225 15.72 21.65 7.52
CA ARG A 225 16.31 20.31 7.43
C ARG A 225 15.98 19.71 6.07
N PHE A 226 17.01 19.28 5.36
CA PHE A 226 16.85 18.51 4.15
C PHE A 226 17.17 17.04 4.45
N ALA A 227 16.31 16.15 3.97
CA ALA A 227 16.50 14.72 4.01
C ALA A 227 16.42 14.16 2.59
N ALA A 228 17.36 13.31 2.20
CA ALA A 228 17.34 12.58 0.93
C ALA A 228 17.47 11.08 1.18
N ALA A 229 16.41 10.34 0.88
CA ALA A 229 16.39 8.89 0.99
C ALA A 229 16.66 8.26 -0.38
N ARG A 230 17.57 7.29 -0.41
CA ARG A 230 17.86 6.51 -1.61
C ARG A 230 16.69 5.58 -1.96
N VAL A 231 16.20 5.69 -3.19
CA VAL A 231 15.12 4.84 -3.70
C VAL A 231 15.70 3.53 -4.24
N ALA A 232 16.59 3.62 -5.23
CA ALA A 232 17.31 2.50 -5.83
C ALA A 232 18.54 3.03 -6.59
N GLY A 233 19.61 2.24 -6.70
CA GLY A 233 20.75 2.60 -7.55
C GLY A 233 21.36 3.94 -7.13
N ARG A 234 21.29 4.94 -8.02
CA ARG A 234 21.76 6.33 -7.82
C ARG A 234 20.62 7.35 -7.67
N THR A 235 19.38 6.88 -7.58
CA THR A 235 18.17 7.69 -7.47
C THR A 235 17.82 7.97 -6.01
N PHE A 236 17.51 9.23 -5.70
CA PHE A 236 17.10 9.68 -4.37
C PHE A 236 15.75 10.40 -4.43
N ARG A 237 15.08 10.47 -3.28
CA ARG A 237 13.88 11.29 -3.05
C ARG A 237 14.14 12.24 -1.91
N GLY A 238 13.96 13.53 -2.16
CA GLY A 238 14.27 14.59 -1.19
C GLY A 238 13.03 15.20 -0.53
N LEU A 239 13.21 15.64 0.71
CA LEU A 239 12.23 16.40 1.48
C LEU A 239 12.95 17.56 2.19
N LEU A 240 12.41 18.76 2.06
CA LEU A 240 12.82 19.93 2.82
C LEU A 240 11.75 20.22 3.88
N ALA A 241 12.15 20.31 5.14
CA ALA A 241 11.29 20.68 6.26
C ALA A 241 11.77 21.98 6.90
N GLY A 242 10.86 22.91 7.14
CA GLY A 242 11.13 24.16 7.85
C GLY A 242 9.91 24.66 8.62
N ALA A 243 10.00 25.84 9.20
CA ALA A 243 8.93 26.45 10.02
C ALA A 243 7.60 26.65 9.26
N GLN A 244 7.64 26.79 7.93
CA GLN A 244 6.45 26.95 7.09
C GLN A 244 5.86 25.62 6.59
N GLY A 245 6.38 24.48 7.07
CA GLY A 245 5.92 23.15 6.70
C GLY A 245 6.93 22.35 5.88
N LYS A 246 6.42 21.31 5.19
CA LYS A 246 7.21 20.36 4.42
C LYS A 246 7.06 20.64 2.92
N VAL A 247 8.18 20.77 2.23
CA VAL A 247 8.27 20.95 0.77
C VAL A 247 8.95 19.72 0.17
N TRP A 248 8.23 19.01 -0.71
CA TRP A 248 8.79 17.86 -1.42
C TRP A 248 9.76 18.30 -2.51
N ALA A 249 10.97 17.76 -2.50
CA ALA A 249 11.99 18.04 -3.52
C ALA A 249 11.89 17.11 -4.74
N GLY A 250 10.97 16.13 -4.73
CA GLY A 250 10.81 15.16 -5.81
C GLY A 250 11.88 14.05 -5.82
N ARG A 251 11.90 13.28 -6.91
CA ARG A 251 12.95 12.28 -7.21
C ARG A 251 14.04 12.95 -8.04
N PHE A 252 15.31 12.60 -7.80
CA PHE A 252 16.46 13.09 -8.56
C PHE A 252 17.55 12.03 -8.65
N GLU A 253 18.31 12.07 -9.74
CA GLU A 253 19.53 11.27 -9.91
C GLU A 253 20.72 11.95 -9.25
N LEU A 254 21.58 11.18 -8.60
CA LEU A 254 22.78 11.71 -7.94
C LEU A 254 23.71 12.42 -8.93
N ASP A 255 23.82 11.93 -10.17
CA ASP A 255 24.68 12.49 -11.21
C ASP A 255 24.20 13.86 -11.71
N GLU A 256 22.89 14.11 -11.63
CA GLU A 256 22.25 15.36 -12.04
C GLU A 256 22.00 16.30 -10.85
N PHE A 257 22.38 15.89 -9.63
CA PHE A 257 22.08 16.63 -8.42
C PHE A 257 22.87 17.94 -8.38
N PRO A 258 22.20 19.12 -8.37
CA PRO A 258 22.87 20.42 -8.47
C PRO A 258 23.61 20.83 -7.18
N GLY A 259 23.64 19.96 -6.18
CA GLY A 259 24.08 20.26 -4.82
C GLY A 259 22.95 20.85 -3.97
N ILE A 260 23.04 20.57 -2.66
CA ILE A 260 21.96 20.86 -1.72
C ILE A 260 21.60 22.35 -1.62
N VAL A 261 22.61 23.23 -1.64
CA VAL A 261 22.42 24.69 -1.57
C VAL A 261 21.57 25.18 -2.75
N ARG A 262 21.92 24.76 -3.98
CA ARG A 262 21.20 25.15 -5.19
C ARG A 262 19.80 24.53 -5.26
N MET A 263 19.65 23.28 -4.84
CA MET A 263 18.36 22.60 -4.76
C MET A 263 17.40 23.34 -3.81
N VAL A 264 17.83 23.62 -2.58
CA VAL A 264 17.02 24.31 -1.58
C VAL A 264 16.67 25.73 -2.03
N ALA A 265 17.62 26.45 -2.62
CA ALA A 265 17.38 27.78 -3.16
C ALA A 265 16.29 27.78 -4.25
N SER A 266 16.33 26.81 -5.16
CA SER A 266 15.31 26.62 -6.19
C SER A 266 13.93 26.32 -5.59
N LEU A 267 13.85 25.39 -4.63
CA LEU A 267 12.59 24.99 -3.99
C LEU A 267 11.92 26.15 -3.24
N LEU A 268 12.72 26.97 -2.55
CA LEU A 268 12.22 28.12 -1.80
C LEU A 268 12.14 29.40 -2.64
N LYS A 269 12.54 29.35 -3.92
CA LYS A 269 12.60 30.51 -4.84
C LYS A 269 13.43 31.68 -4.27
N VAL A 270 14.55 31.36 -3.62
CA VAL A 270 15.51 32.32 -3.07
C VAL A 270 16.84 32.24 -3.83
N ARG A 271 17.73 33.21 -3.59
CA ARG A 271 19.08 33.17 -4.15
C ARG A 271 19.96 32.15 -3.39
N PRO A 272 20.87 31.42 -4.04
CA PRO A 272 21.73 30.43 -3.37
C PRO A 272 22.53 30.96 -2.19
N GLU A 273 22.94 32.24 -2.21
CA GLU A 273 23.72 32.88 -1.15
C GLU A 273 22.93 33.04 0.15
N ALA A 274 21.59 32.97 0.07
CA ALA A 274 20.71 33.00 1.23
C ALA A 274 20.68 31.65 1.97
N VAL A 275 21.17 30.56 1.36
CA VAL A 275 21.17 29.21 1.91
C VAL A 275 22.55 28.86 2.45
N ARG A 276 22.64 28.53 3.74
CA ARG A 276 23.88 28.13 4.42
C ARG A 276 23.73 26.73 4.99
N LEU A 277 24.72 25.87 4.76
CA LEU A 277 24.83 24.59 5.46
C LEU A 277 25.29 24.85 6.89
N VAL A 278 24.58 24.24 7.84
CA VAL A 278 24.89 24.30 9.27
C VAL A 278 25.50 22.95 9.63
N GLY A 279 26.74 22.97 10.11
CA GLY A 279 27.34 21.77 10.69
C GLY A 279 26.58 21.36 11.96
N PRO A 280 26.60 20.07 12.36
CA PRO A 280 25.87 19.58 13.52
C PRO A 280 26.31 20.17 14.87
N ASP A 281 27.32 21.06 14.89
CA ASP A 281 27.88 21.70 16.10
C ASP A 281 27.33 23.12 16.35
N ALA A 282 26.30 23.57 15.63
CA ALA A 282 25.63 24.83 15.97
C ALA A 282 24.77 24.63 17.24
N PRO A 283 24.91 25.47 18.28
CA PRO A 283 24.11 25.34 19.48
C PRO A 283 22.62 25.41 19.11
N GLN A 284 21.86 24.44 19.62
CA GLN A 284 20.40 24.50 19.60
C GLN A 284 19.98 25.52 20.67
N GLU A 285 19.51 26.68 20.23
CA GLU A 285 18.68 27.56 21.07
C GLU A 285 17.22 27.09 21.05
#